data_AF-A0A851LNU6-F1
#
_entry.id   AF-A0A851LNU6-F1
#
_cell.length_a   1.000
_cell.length_b   1.000
_cell.length_c   1.000
_cell.angle_alpha   90.00
_cell.angle_beta   90.00
_cell.angle_gamma   90.00
#
_symmetry.space_group_name_H-M   'P 1'
#
loop_
_entity.id
_entity.type
_entity.pdbx_description
1 polymer ?
#
loop_
_entity_poly.entity_id
_entity_poly.type
_entity_poly.pdbx_seq_one_letter_code
_entity_poly.pdbx_strand_id
1 'polypeptide(L)'
;MAAAEEAAPLTGVAWAAAPEAAPAGWTVIAVTVEGAAANVGKGFGHKSGGYLCVSTGGAQAAAEPVVTDVQVLSDRSPQPAGYTRAPEFPEPRTGVSRKKRVYVKLLPPDAADTAVFDIKLSSKSKALPSYMKIGEMGNFAIWCKKGPLPKSSPRPVPKPRTLSAGLKQLSL
;
A
#
# COMPACT_ATOMS: atom_id res chain seq x y z
N MET A 1 -7.23 -2.74 -27.95
CA MET A 1 -6.07 -2.37 -27.11
C MET A 1 -6.56 -2.37 -25.68
N ALA A 2 -6.23 -3.42 -24.92
CA ALA A 2 -6.58 -3.47 -23.51
C ALA A 2 -5.63 -2.53 -22.77
N ALA A 3 -6.16 -1.45 -22.21
CA ALA A 3 -5.42 -0.66 -21.24
C ALA A 3 -4.91 -1.63 -20.19
N ALA A 4 -3.59 -1.74 -20.05
CA ALA A 4 -3.03 -2.27 -18.84
C ALA A 4 -3.65 -1.42 -17.73
N GLU A 5 -4.52 -2.02 -16.94
CA GLU A 5 -5.01 -1.40 -15.73
C GLU A 5 -3.76 -1.16 -14.88
N GLU A 6 -3.23 0.05 -15.00
CA GLU A 6 -2.06 0.52 -14.27
C GLU A 6 -2.54 0.58 -12.83
N ALA A 7 -2.37 -0.54 -12.12
CA ALA A 7 -2.83 -0.68 -10.76
C ALA A 7 -2.31 0.51 -9.97
N ALA A 8 -3.21 1.25 -9.32
CA ALA A 8 -2.80 2.40 -8.53
C ALA A 8 -2.00 1.91 -7.32
N PRO A 9 -0.95 2.65 -6.91
CA PRO A 9 -0.24 2.33 -5.67
C PRO A 9 -1.20 2.44 -4.47
N LEU A 10 -1.00 1.57 -3.48
CA LEU A 10 -1.71 1.67 -2.22
C LEU A 10 -1.27 2.96 -1.51
N THR A 11 -2.23 3.70 -0.99
CA THR A 11 -2.01 4.91 -0.17
C THR A 11 -2.23 4.65 1.31
N GLY A 12 -2.85 3.51 1.66
CA GLY A 12 -3.05 3.13 3.04
C GLY A 12 -3.26 1.63 3.23
N VAL A 13 -2.85 1.13 4.39
CA VAL A 13 -3.17 -0.22 4.87
C VAL A 13 -3.63 -0.11 6.31
N ALA A 14 -4.75 -0.73 6.62
CA ALA A 14 -5.41 -0.62 7.92
C ALA A 14 -6.09 -1.94 8.30
N TRP A 15 -6.59 -1.98 9.52
CA TRP A 15 -7.40 -3.06 10.05
C TRP A 15 -8.85 -2.64 10.12
N ALA A 16 -9.77 -3.55 9.84
CA ALA A 16 -11.20 -3.37 10.09
C ALA A 16 -11.69 -4.52 10.98
N ALA A 17 -12.42 -4.24 12.04
CA ALA A 17 -13.01 -5.27 12.92
C ALA A 17 -14.04 -6.13 12.16
N ALA A 18 -14.73 -5.52 11.21
CA ALA A 18 -15.68 -6.15 10.30
C ALA A 18 -15.59 -5.52 8.90
N PRO A 19 -16.05 -6.18 7.83
CA PRO A 19 -16.02 -5.62 6.49
C PRO A 19 -16.79 -4.28 6.38
N GLU A 20 -17.91 -4.17 7.07
CA GLU A 20 -18.73 -2.96 7.15
C GLU A 20 -18.12 -1.82 7.99
N ALA A 21 -17.06 -2.10 8.76
CA ALA A 21 -16.37 -1.09 9.56
C ALA A 21 -15.35 -0.27 8.76
N ALA A 22 -15.00 -0.70 7.55
CA ALA A 22 -14.04 0.01 6.73
C ALA A 22 -14.66 1.32 6.17
N PRO A 23 -13.96 2.46 6.28
CA PRO A 23 -14.45 3.72 5.76
C PRO A 23 -14.55 3.73 4.24
N ALA A 24 -15.32 4.67 3.68
CA ALA A 24 -15.42 4.85 2.24
C ALA A 24 -14.03 5.07 1.60
N GLY A 25 -13.78 4.43 0.47
CA GLY A 25 -12.46 4.43 -0.20
C GLY A 25 -11.52 3.31 0.25
N TRP A 26 -11.86 2.55 1.29
CA TRP A 26 -11.10 1.38 1.73
C TRP A 26 -11.73 0.08 1.22
N THR A 27 -10.89 -0.78 0.66
CA THR A 27 -11.27 -2.12 0.21
C THR A 27 -10.86 -3.15 1.25
N VAL A 28 -11.82 -3.90 1.78
CA VAL A 28 -11.57 -4.96 2.75
C VAL A 28 -11.19 -6.26 2.05
N ILE A 29 -10.09 -6.87 2.48
CA ILE A 29 -9.69 -8.21 2.05
C ILE A 29 -10.46 -9.23 2.89
N ALA A 30 -11.68 -9.54 2.46
CA ALA A 30 -12.58 -10.46 3.15
C ALA A 30 -12.28 -11.94 2.85
N VAL A 31 -11.61 -12.22 1.73
CA VAL A 31 -11.29 -13.57 1.25
C VAL A 31 -9.80 -13.70 0.91
N THR A 32 -9.23 -14.86 1.20
CA THR A 32 -7.86 -15.22 0.83
C THR A 32 -7.79 -15.58 -0.65
N VAL A 33 -6.57 -15.72 -1.17
CA VAL A 33 -6.31 -16.24 -2.52
C VAL A 33 -6.79 -17.68 -2.76
N GLU A 34 -7.27 -18.36 -1.73
CA GLU A 34 -7.86 -19.70 -1.79
C GLU A 34 -9.39 -19.67 -1.67
N GLY A 35 -10.00 -18.48 -1.56
CA GLY A 35 -11.44 -18.31 -1.34
C GLY A 35 -11.89 -18.56 0.11
N ALA A 36 -10.96 -18.74 1.05
CA ALA A 36 -11.28 -18.88 2.47
C ALA A 36 -11.53 -17.51 3.12
N ALA A 37 -12.33 -17.46 4.18
CA ALA A 37 -12.56 -16.22 4.92
C ALA A 37 -11.25 -15.67 5.53
N ALA A 38 -10.87 -14.45 5.18
CA ALA A 38 -9.63 -13.79 5.62
C ALA A 38 -9.78 -13.06 6.96
N ASN A 39 -10.44 -13.70 7.94
CA ASN A 39 -10.66 -13.14 9.27
C ASN A 39 -9.50 -13.49 10.22
N VAL A 40 -8.63 -12.51 10.44
CA VAL A 40 -7.45 -12.60 11.28
C VAL A 40 -7.85 -12.41 12.75
N GLY A 41 -8.26 -13.49 13.41
CA GLY A 41 -8.57 -13.49 14.84
C GLY A 41 -9.68 -14.44 15.27
N LYS A 42 -10.36 -15.10 14.33
CA LYS A 42 -11.32 -16.17 14.64
C LYS A 42 -10.58 -17.44 15.06
N GLY A 43 -10.26 -17.55 16.35
CA GLY A 43 -9.64 -18.73 16.98
C GLY A 43 -10.05 -18.85 18.44
N PHE A 44 -10.00 -20.06 19.00
CA PHE A 44 -10.42 -20.35 20.38
C PHE A 44 -9.72 -19.41 21.38
N GLY A 45 -10.51 -18.55 22.05
CA GLY A 45 -10.04 -17.64 23.11
C GLY A 45 -9.70 -16.21 22.68
N HIS A 46 -9.82 -15.84 21.40
CA HIS A 46 -9.61 -14.46 20.94
C HIS A 46 -10.95 -13.73 20.71
N LYS A 47 -11.20 -12.66 21.46
CA LYS A 47 -12.43 -11.85 21.39
C LYS A 47 -12.45 -10.80 20.26
N SER A 48 -11.37 -10.69 19.48
CA SER A 48 -11.20 -9.66 18.45
C SER A 48 -10.76 -10.30 17.13
N GLY A 49 -11.72 -10.56 16.25
CA GLY A 49 -11.48 -10.83 14.84
C GLY A 49 -11.28 -9.52 14.06
N GLY A 50 -10.71 -9.61 12.87
CA GLY A 50 -10.58 -8.46 11.99
C GLY A 50 -10.08 -8.84 10.61
N TYR A 51 -10.27 -7.93 9.68
CA TYR A 51 -9.90 -8.02 8.28
C TYR A 51 -8.86 -6.96 7.96
N LEU A 52 -7.96 -7.28 7.05
CA LEU A 52 -7.07 -6.26 6.51
C LEU A 52 -7.81 -5.46 5.46
N CYS A 53 -7.62 -4.15 5.42
CA CYS A 53 -8.17 -3.28 4.40
C CYS A 53 -7.08 -2.39 3.81
N VAL A 54 -7.26 -2.06 2.54
CA VAL A 54 -6.30 -1.28 1.77
C VAL A 54 -7.03 -0.12 1.10
N SER A 55 -6.36 1.01 0.98
CA SER A 55 -6.85 2.17 0.25
C SER A 55 -5.93 2.38 -0.95
N THR A 56 -6.52 2.64 -2.11
CA THR A 56 -5.83 3.09 -3.31
C THR A 56 -6.13 4.57 -3.50
N GLY A 57 -5.10 5.37 -3.82
CA GLY A 57 -5.32 6.74 -4.24
C GLY A 57 -6.07 6.74 -5.57
N GLY A 58 -7.14 7.55 -5.69
CA GLY A 58 -7.81 7.75 -6.98
C GLY A 58 -6.86 8.35 -8.02
N ALA A 59 -7.30 8.49 -9.28
CA ALA A 59 -6.47 8.97 -10.41
C ALA A 59 -5.72 10.31 -10.21
N GLN A 60 -6.01 11.04 -9.12
CA GLN A 60 -5.30 12.23 -8.65
C GLN A 60 -4.20 11.93 -7.60
N ALA A 61 -3.70 10.69 -7.52
CA ALA A 61 -2.75 10.18 -6.52
C ALA A 61 -1.34 10.80 -6.55
N ALA A 62 -1.06 11.77 -7.42
CA ALA A 62 0.27 12.31 -7.61
C ALA A 62 0.85 13.03 -6.37
N ALA A 63 0.03 13.38 -5.37
CA ALA A 63 0.46 14.07 -4.15
C ALA A 63 0.21 13.30 -2.84
N GLU A 64 -0.56 12.21 -2.88
CA GLU A 64 -0.85 11.43 -1.67
C GLU A 64 0.32 10.50 -1.35
N PRO A 65 0.73 10.37 -0.08
CA PRO A 65 1.80 9.47 0.31
C PRO A 65 1.42 8.03 -0.04
N VAL A 66 2.37 7.32 -0.65
CA VAL A 66 2.20 5.94 -1.10
C VAL A 66 2.87 4.99 -0.14
N VAL A 67 2.28 3.80 0.00
CA VAL A 67 2.80 2.71 0.81
C VAL A 67 3.99 2.11 0.08
N THR A 68 5.19 2.30 0.61
CA THR A 68 6.43 1.78 0.03
C THR A 68 6.82 0.44 0.63
N ASP A 69 6.49 0.22 1.91
CA ASP A 69 6.80 -1.00 2.63
C ASP A 69 5.70 -1.33 3.64
N VAL A 70 5.50 -2.62 3.89
CA VAL A 70 4.56 -3.13 4.90
C VAL A 70 5.21 -4.30 5.59
N GLN A 71 5.14 -4.35 6.92
CA GLN A 71 5.72 -5.42 7.73
C GLN A 71 4.76 -5.85 8.84
N VAL A 72 4.80 -7.15 9.15
CA VAL A 72 4.05 -7.72 10.27
C VAL A 72 5.05 -8.08 11.37
N LEU A 73 5.00 -7.34 12.48
CA LEU A 73 5.89 -7.53 13.62
C LEU A 73 5.10 -7.97 14.85
N SER A 74 5.79 -8.47 15.86
CA SER A 74 5.14 -8.81 17.14
C SER A 74 4.82 -7.54 17.92
N ASP A 75 3.80 -7.59 18.78
CA ASP A 75 3.42 -6.48 19.66
C ASP A 75 4.57 -6.02 20.57
N ARG A 76 5.44 -6.97 20.94
CA ARG A 76 6.64 -6.74 21.75
C ARG A 76 7.83 -6.17 20.96
N SER A 77 7.76 -6.16 19.62
CA SER A 77 8.83 -5.63 18.79
C SER A 77 8.77 -4.11 18.77
N PRO A 78 9.91 -3.40 18.87
CA PRO A 78 9.93 -1.95 18.75
C PRO A 78 9.45 -1.52 17.35
N GLN A 79 8.82 -0.35 17.28
CA GLN A 79 8.43 0.24 16.00
C GLN A 79 9.68 0.57 15.18
N PRO A 80 9.80 0.06 13.94
CA PRO A 80 10.94 0.39 13.09
C PRO A 80 10.96 1.86 12.67
N ALA A 81 12.14 2.44 12.48
CA ALA A 81 12.28 3.84 12.08
C ALA A 81 11.63 4.12 10.72
N GLY A 82 10.81 5.17 10.66
CA GLY A 82 10.05 5.56 9.46
C GLY A 82 8.79 4.74 9.19
N TYR A 83 8.48 3.75 10.02
CA TYR A 83 7.23 3.01 9.94
C TYR A 83 6.22 3.57 10.93
N THR A 84 4.96 3.53 10.54
CA THR A 84 3.81 3.89 11.37
C THR A 84 2.92 2.67 11.55
N ARG A 85 2.23 2.59 12.68
CA ARG A 85 1.29 1.50 12.93
C ARG A 85 0.09 1.67 12.00
N ALA A 86 -0.33 0.57 11.36
CA ALA A 86 -1.56 0.56 10.58
C ALA A 86 -2.76 0.90 11.49
N PRO A 87 -3.62 1.86 11.09
CA PRO A 87 -4.80 2.21 11.89
C PRO A 87 -5.79 1.04 11.93
N GLU A 88 -6.71 1.07 12.87
CA GLU A 88 -7.72 0.03 13.07
C GLU A 88 -9.12 0.66 13.17
N PHE A 89 -10.09 0.08 12.47
CA PHE A 89 -11.44 0.61 12.27
C PHE A 89 -12.50 -0.36 12.82
N PRO A 90 -13.45 0.10 13.64
CA PRO A 90 -13.35 1.33 14.41
C PRO A 90 -12.12 1.29 15.33
N GLU A 91 -11.66 2.47 15.77
CA GLU A 91 -10.50 2.60 16.67
C GLU A 91 -10.61 1.58 17.81
N PRO A 92 -9.54 0.83 18.12
CA PRO A 92 -9.60 -0.27 19.05
C PRO A 92 -10.05 0.24 20.41
N ARG A 93 -11.18 -0.30 20.89
CA ARG A 93 -11.58 -0.09 22.29
C ARG A 93 -10.48 -0.65 23.18
N THR A 94 -10.12 0.10 24.21
CA THR A 94 -9.09 -0.25 25.20
C THR A 94 -9.20 -1.73 25.61
N GLY A 95 -8.12 -2.50 25.40
CA GLY A 95 -8.05 -3.92 25.79
C GLY A 95 -7.88 -4.92 24.63
N VAL A 96 -7.96 -4.51 23.37
CA VAL A 96 -7.66 -5.38 22.22
C VAL A 96 -6.15 -5.46 21.99
N SER A 97 -5.47 -6.35 22.71
CA SER A 97 -4.06 -6.66 22.46
C SER A 97 -3.95 -7.73 21.38
N ARG A 98 -3.53 -7.32 20.18
CA ARG A 98 -3.16 -8.26 19.11
C ARG A 98 -1.71 -8.66 19.32
N LYS A 99 -1.42 -9.97 19.33
CA LYS A 99 -0.04 -10.49 19.47
C LYS A 99 0.93 -9.97 18.40
N LYS A 100 0.41 -9.55 17.26
CA LYS A 100 1.18 -9.03 16.13
C LYS A 100 0.51 -7.75 15.61
N ARG A 101 1.32 -6.85 15.08
CA ARG A 101 0.96 -5.52 14.56
C ARG A 101 1.44 -5.40 13.12
N VAL A 102 0.66 -4.68 12.31
CA VAL A 102 1.07 -4.28 10.95
C VAL A 102 1.65 -2.88 11.02
N TYR A 103 2.81 -2.72 10.42
CA TYR A 103 3.52 -1.47 10.27
C TYR A 103 3.60 -1.13 8.78
N VAL A 104 3.38 0.14 8.46
CA VAL A 104 3.39 0.66 7.10
C VAL A 104 4.41 1.77 7.00
N LYS A 105 5.14 1.80 5.88
CA LYS A 105 6.04 2.90 5.54
C LYS A 105 5.41 3.70 4.42
N LEU A 106 5.05 4.93 4.73
CA LEU A 106 4.47 5.87 3.78
C LEU A 106 5.55 6.87 3.38
N LEU A 107 5.73 7.09 2.08
CA LEU A 107 6.57 8.17 1.56
C LEU A 107 5.79 8.95 0.51
N PRO A 108 6.10 10.24 0.35
CA PRO A 108 5.65 10.99 -0.82
C PRO A 108 6.08 10.27 -2.11
N PRO A 109 5.26 10.29 -3.17
CA PRO A 109 5.58 9.63 -4.44
C PRO A 109 6.87 10.16 -5.06
N ASP A 110 7.23 11.43 -4.83
CA ASP A 110 8.50 12.03 -5.28
C ASP A 110 9.75 11.42 -4.63
N ALA A 111 9.61 10.91 -3.40
CA ALA A 111 10.71 10.31 -2.64
C ALA A 111 10.73 8.78 -2.72
N ALA A 112 9.74 8.17 -3.38
CA ALA A 112 9.57 6.74 -3.46
C ALA A 112 9.95 6.21 -4.86
N ASP A 113 10.89 5.26 -4.92
CA ASP A 113 11.17 4.54 -6.18
C ASP A 113 10.18 3.40 -6.42
N THR A 114 9.66 2.82 -5.34
CA THR A 114 8.77 1.66 -5.37
C THR A 114 7.60 1.85 -4.43
N ALA A 115 6.45 1.28 -4.79
CA ALA A 115 5.26 1.21 -3.96
C ALA A 115 4.68 -0.19 -3.92
N VAL A 116 3.87 -0.43 -2.91
CA VAL A 116 3.00 -1.60 -2.79
C VAL A 116 1.75 -1.31 -3.61
N PHE A 117 1.40 -2.23 -4.51
CA PHE A 117 0.24 -2.14 -5.39
C PHE A 117 -0.89 -3.06 -4.96
N ASP A 118 -0.56 -4.14 -4.26
CA ASP A 118 -1.55 -5.13 -3.87
C ASP A 118 -1.11 -5.84 -2.59
N ILE A 119 -2.09 -6.24 -1.79
CA ILE A 119 -1.89 -7.04 -0.58
C ILE A 119 -2.87 -8.19 -0.60
N LYS A 120 -2.36 -9.40 -0.37
CA LYS A 120 -3.16 -10.61 -0.34
C LYS A 120 -2.88 -11.44 0.89
N LEU A 121 -3.90 -12.18 1.31
CA LEU A 121 -3.81 -13.16 2.37
C LEU A 121 -3.90 -14.57 1.77
N SER A 122 -3.12 -15.50 2.29
CA SER A 122 -3.17 -16.93 1.96
C SER A 122 -3.07 -17.78 3.22
N SER A 123 -3.31 -19.07 3.10
CA SER A 123 -2.88 -20.05 4.10
C SER A 123 -1.35 -20.01 4.28
N LYS A 124 -0.86 -20.39 5.46
CA LYS A 124 0.59 -20.46 5.76
C LYS A 124 1.35 -21.42 4.84
N SER A 125 0.67 -22.45 4.36
CA SER A 125 1.22 -23.45 3.45
C SER A 125 1.34 -22.97 2.00
N LYS A 126 0.60 -21.93 1.62
CA LYS A 126 0.58 -21.45 0.24
C LYS A 126 1.59 -20.34 0.04
N ALA A 127 2.50 -20.56 -0.91
CA ALA A 127 3.44 -19.54 -1.38
C ALA A 127 2.88 -18.81 -2.60
N LEU A 128 3.11 -17.49 -2.67
CA LEU A 128 2.74 -16.66 -3.81
C LEU A 128 4.02 -16.17 -4.51
N PRO A 129 4.43 -16.76 -5.65
CA PRO A 129 5.73 -16.46 -6.28
C PRO A 129 5.85 -15.01 -6.78
N SER A 130 4.75 -14.38 -7.18
CA SER A 130 4.73 -12.98 -7.63
C SER A 130 4.55 -11.96 -6.49
N TYR A 131 4.53 -12.42 -5.23
CA TYR A 131 4.33 -11.57 -4.06
C TYR A 131 5.42 -11.83 -3.03
N MET A 132 5.78 -10.80 -2.28
CA MET A 132 6.71 -10.89 -1.17
C MET A 132 5.96 -11.16 0.13
N LYS A 133 6.38 -12.18 0.88
CA LYS A 133 5.84 -12.46 2.22
C LYS A 133 6.30 -11.37 3.19
N ILE A 134 5.37 -10.64 3.78
CA ILE A 134 5.66 -9.57 4.75
C ILE A 134 5.45 -10.00 6.20
N GLY A 135 4.87 -11.19 6.38
CA GLY A 135 4.78 -11.87 7.66
C GLY A 135 3.52 -12.72 7.74
N GLU A 136 3.16 -13.10 8.96
CA GLU A 136 2.05 -14.02 9.20
C GLU A 136 1.25 -13.56 10.40
N MET A 137 -0.07 -13.71 10.37
CA MET A 137 -0.91 -13.43 11.52
C MET A 137 -2.06 -14.43 11.63
N GLY A 138 -2.22 -15.00 12.83
CA GLY A 138 -3.15 -16.12 13.03
C GLY A 138 -2.75 -17.30 12.17
N ASN A 139 -3.65 -17.75 11.30
CA ASN A 139 -3.46 -18.86 10.34
C ASN A 139 -3.16 -18.39 8.91
N PHE A 140 -2.95 -17.08 8.72
CA PHE A 140 -2.73 -16.50 7.41
C PHE A 140 -1.29 -16.02 7.24
N ALA A 141 -0.75 -16.22 6.04
CA ALA A 141 0.41 -15.49 5.55
C ALA A 141 -0.06 -14.24 4.81
N ILE A 142 0.59 -13.11 5.08
CA ILE A 142 0.30 -11.82 4.45
C ILE A 142 1.39 -11.54 3.43
N TRP A 143 0.96 -11.19 2.23
CA TRP A 143 1.81 -11.01 1.06
C TRP A 143 1.55 -9.64 0.45
N CYS A 144 2.60 -8.98 -0.04
CA CYS A 144 2.49 -7.72 -0.75
C CYS A 144 3.12 -7.84 -2.14
N LYS A 145 2.57 -7.12 -3.11
CA LYS A 145 3.16 -6.92 -4.43
C LYS A 145 3.75 -5.52 -4.48
N LYS A 146 5.07 -5.45 -4.60
CA LYS A 146 5.78 -4.18 -4.82
C LYS A 146 6.14 -4.03 -6.29
N GLY A 147 6.14 -2.80 -6.75
CA GLY A 147 6.55 -2.45 -8.11
C GLY A 147 7.20 -1.07 -8.15
N PRO A 148 7.87 -0.73 -9.26
CA PRO A 148 8.32 0.62 -9.50
C PRO A 148 7.11 1.55 -9.60
N LEU A 149 7.21 2.73 -8.99
CA LEU A 149 6.20 3.76 -9.20
C LEU A 149 6.35 4.32 -10.63
N PRO A 150 5.24 4.59 -11.34
CA PRO A 150 5.31 5.31 -12.60
C PRO A 150 5.84 6.71 -12.30
N LYS A 151 7.15 6.91 -12.49
CA LYS A 151 7.79 8.21 -12.30
C LYS A 151 7.16 9.16 -13.30
N SER A 152 6.51 10.21 -12.79
CA SER A 152 6.06 11.32 -13.62
C SER A 152 7.29 11.82 -14.38
N SER A 153 7.31 11.56 -15.69
CA SER A 153 8.46 11.88 -16.55
C SER A 153 8.84 13.35 -16.33
N PRO A 154 10.13 13.70 -16.19
CA PRO A 154 10.51 15.10 -16.07
C PRO A 154 9.96 15.81 -17.30
N ARG A 155 9.11 16.82 -17.06
CA ARG A 155 8.53 17.68 -18.10
C ARG A 155 9.65 18.00 -19.09
N PRO A 156 9.52 17.72 -20.40
CA PRO A 156 10.57 18.01 -21.35
C PRO A 156 10.81 19.52 -21.25
N VAL A 157 11.95 19.89 -20.67
CA VAL A 157 12.40 21.27 -20.64
C VAL A 157 12.44 21.70 -22.11
N PRO A 158 11.68 22.74 -22.51
CA PRO A 158 11.79 23.24 -23.86
C PRO A 158 13.24 23.69 -24.02
N LYS A 159 14.00 23.01 -24.90
CA LYS A 159 15.33 23.48 -25.29
C LYS A 159 15.21 24.97 -25.63
N PRO A 160 15.96 25.88 -24.98
CA PRO A 160 15.98 27.26 -25.40
C PRO A 160 16.46 27.26 -26.84
N ARG A 161 15.56 27.57 -27.78
CA ARG A 161 15.93 27.80 -29.17
C ARG A 161 16.82 29.03 -29.14
N THR A 162 18.12 28.83 -29.32
CA THR A 162 19.06 29.90 -29.57
C THR A 162 18.59 30.63 -30.83
N LEU A 163 17.89 31.75 -30.65
CA LEU A 163 17.59 32.67 -31.74
C LEU A 163 18.93 33.25 -32.19
N SER A 164 19.48 32.70 -33.26
CA SER A 164 20.64 33.27 -33.95
C SER A 164 20.28 34.69 -34.37
N ALA A 165 21.02 35.66 -33.83
CA ALA A 165 21.00 37.06 -34.23
C ALA A 165 21.51 37.18 -35.68
N GLY A 166 20.63 36.90 -36.63
CA GLY A 166 20.90 36.98 -38.06
C GLY A 166 20.02 38.02 -38.73
N LEU A 167 20.11 39.28 -38.34
CA LEU A 167 19.52 40.40 -39.07
C LEU A 167 20.34 41.65 -38.75
N LYS A 168 21.19 42.08 -39.70
CA LYS A 168 21.57 43.46 -40.01
C LYS A 168 22.71 43.47 -41.03
N GLN A 169 22.37 43.19 -42.29
CA GLN A 169 23.06 43.80 -43.44
C GLN A 169 22.10 43.85 -44.61
N LEU A 170 21.30 44.92 -44.63
CA LEU A 170 20.73 45.48 -45.84
C LEU A 170 21.04 46.97 -45.75
N SER A 171 22.18 47.37 -46.32
CA SER A 171 22.42 48.75 -46.72
C SER A 171 22.01 48.87 -48.17
N LEU A 172 21.22 49.91 -48.44
CA LEU A 172 20.74 50.34 -49.75
C LEU A 172 21.68 51.42 -50.28
#